data_AF-A0A963H8P7-F1
#
_entry.id   AF-A0A963H8P7-F1
#
_cell.length_a   1.000
_cell.length_b   1.000
_cell.length_c   1.000
_cell.angle_alpha   90.00
_cell.angle_beta   90.00
_cell.angle_gamma   90.00
#
_symmetry.space_group_name_H-M   'P 1'
#
loop_
_entity.id
_entity.type
_entity.pdbx_description
1 polymer ?
#
loop_
_entity_poly.entity_id
_entity_poly.type
_entity_poly.pdbx_seq_one_letter_code
_entity_poly.pdbx_strand_id
1 'polypeptide(L)'
;TLHRPSNVDRAETLQALLAVLREVSESVPLIFAMHPRTRANVERFRLGDLLSSPRIVLLPPQGYLEMLGLLAGARLVLSDSGGLQEESTALGVPCLTIRENTERPITIEQGTNTLVGANPQAIRQGVHEILSGAGKSGRIPEFWDGRAAQRIAADLATWLLARHAQRAG
;
A
#
# COMPACT_ATOMS: atom_id res chain seq x y z
N THR A 1 -5.05 0.81 2.82
CA THR A 1 -6.22 1.51 2.24
C THR A 1 -6.92 0.55 1.28
N LEU A 2 -8.17 0.83 0.88
CA LEU A 2 -8.87 0.10 -0.18
C LEU A 2 -9.60 1.12 -1.04
N HIS A 3 -9.50 1.03 -2.37
CA HIS A 3 -10.16 1.95 -3.31
C HIS A 3 -10.27 1.41 -4.74
N ARG A 4 -9.63 0.29 -5.08
CA ARG A 4 -9.67 -0.27 -6.43
C ARG A 4 -11.06 -0.85 -6.72
N PRO A 5 -11.64 -0.58 -7.91
CA PRO A 5 -12.93 -1.12 -8.32
C PRO A 5 -13.09 -2.62 -8.07
N SER A 6 -12.05 -3.41 -8.37
CA SER A 6 -12.03 -4.87 -8.16
C SER A 6 -12.32 -5.29 -6.72
N ASN A 7 -11.98 -4.44 -5.74
CA ASN A 7 -12.12 -4.73 -4.32
C ASN A 7 -13.40 -4.14 -3.73
N VAL A 8 -13.86 -2.99 -4.24
CA VAL A 8 -14.87 -2.19 -3.52
C VAL A 8 -16.21 -2.04 -4.24
N ASP A 9 -16.31 -2.36 -5.53
CA ASP A 9 -17.54 -2.12 -6.31
C ASP A 9 -18.57 -3.24 -6.24
N ARG A 10 -18.15 -4.43 -5.81
CA ARG A 10 -19.02 -5.59 -5.62
C ARG A 10 -19.25 -5.82 -4.13
N ALA A 11 -20.51 -5.97 -3.74
CA ALA A 11 -20.90 -6.15 -2.36
C ALA A 11 -20.21 -7.36 -1.73
N GLU A 12 -20.17 -8.50 -2.45
CA GLU A 12 -19.61 -9.74 -1.93
C GLU A 12 -18.10 -9.62 -1.67
N THR A 13 -17.37 -9.00 -2.59
CA THR A 13 -15.92 -8.78 -2.45
C THR A 13 -15.64 -7.81 -1.31
N LEU A 14 -16.32 -6.67 -1.26
CA LEU A 14 -16.11 -5.68 -0.22
C LEU A 14 -16.47 -6.25 1.15
N GLN A 15 -17.60 -6.94 1.27
CA GLN A 15 -18.02 -7.60 2.51
C GLN A 15 -16.98 -8.60 3.02
N ALA A 16 -16.46 -9.46 2.14
CA ALA A 16 -15.43 -10.42 2.50
C ALA A 16 -14.15 -9.74 3.01
N LEU A 17 -13.70 -8.68 2.32
CA LEU A 17 -12.53 -7.91 2.73
C LEU A 17 -12.75 -7.20 4.08
N LEU A 18 -13.91 -6.56 4.27
CA LEU A 18 -14.23 -5.88 5.53
C LEU A 18 -14.34 -6.87 6.71
N ALA A 19 -14.89 -8.07 6.47
CA ALA A 19 -14.92 -9.13 7.49
C ALA A 19 -13.49 -9.55 7.90
N VAL A 20 -12.58 -9.72 6.94
CA VAL A 20 -11.17 -9.99 7.23
C VAL A 20 -10.53 -8.85 8.00
N LEU A 21 -10.77 -7.58 7.62
CA LEU A 21 -10.25 -6.44 8.39
C LEU A 21 -10.80 -6.44 9.82
N ARG A 22 -12.06 -6.82 10.03
CA ARG A 22 -12.63 -6.95 11.36
C ARG A 22 -11.89 -7.99 12.20
N GLU A 23 -11.66 -9.17 11.65
CA GLU A 23 -10.90 -10.24 12.33
C GLU A 23 -9.46 -9.80 12.62
N VAL A 24 -8.78 -9.17 11.66
CA VAL A 24 -7.42 -8.64 11.87
C VAL A 24 -7.39 -7.62 13.00
N SER A 25 -8.43 -6.79 13.15
CA SER A 25 -8.53 -5.79 14.22
C SER A 25 -8.50 -6.39 15.62
N GLU A 26 -8.86 -7.66 15.76
CA GLU A 26 -8.83 -8.39 17.04
C GLU A 26 -7.40 -8.71 17.46
N SER A 27 -6.51 -8.93 16.49
CA SER A 27 -5.08 -9.22 16.71
C SER A 27 -4.22 -7.96 16.81
N VAL A 28 -4.54 -6.92 16.03
CA VAL A 28 -3.79 -5.65 15.99
C VAL A 28 -4.74 -4.48 15.69
N PRO A 29 -4.69 -3.36 16.43
CA PRO A 29 -5.52 -2.20 16.12
C PRO A 29 -5.31 -1.71 14.68
N LEU A 30 -6.41 -1.35 14.01
CA LEU A 30 -6.38 -0.92 12.62
C LEU A 30 -6.68 0.57 12.50
N ILE A 31 -5.87 1.24 11.70
CA ILE A 31 -6.16 2.58 11.18
C ILE A 31 -6.54 2.41 9.70
N PHE A 32 -7.78 2.74 9.37
CA PHE A 32 -8.29 2.67 8.02
C PHE A 32 -8.52 4.08 7.45
N ALA A 33 -7.49 4.62 6.79
CA ALA A 33 -7.63 5.80 5.94
C ALA A 33 -8.50 5.44 4.72
N MET A 34 -9.79 5.79 4.83
CA MET A 34 -10.81 5.28 3.93
C MET A 34 -11.03 6.21 2.75
N HIS A 35 -10.86 5.67 1.55
CA HIS A 35 -11.13 6.39 0.31
C HIS A 35 -12.64 6.70 0.16
N PRO A 36 -13.04 7.84 -0.42
CA PRO A 36 -14.45 8.21 -0.55
C PRO A 36 -15.29 7.17 -1.31
N ARG A 37 -14.72 6.54 -2.35
CA ARG A 37 -15.34 5.43 -3.08
C ARG A 37 -15.74 4.28 -2.15
N THR A 38 -14.82 3.87 -1.29
CA THR A 38 -15.03 2.75 -0.37
C THR A 38 -16.08 3.10 0.65
N ARG A 39 -16.03 4.32 1.21
CA ARG A 39 -17.06 4.84 2.12
C ARG A 39 -18.45 4.78 1.48
N ALA A 40 -18.60 5.33 0.27
CA ALA A 40 -19.87 5.33 -0.44
C ALA A 40 -20.39 3.90 -0.70
N ASN A 41 -19.51 2.96 -1.03
CA ASN A 41 -19.91 1.57 -1.25
C ASN A 41 -20.24 0.83 0.06
N VAL A 42 -19.56 1.13 1.17
CA VAL A 42 -19.94 0.60 2.50
C VAL A 42 -21.35 1.04 2.87
N GLU A 43 -21.68 2.32 2.67
CA GLU A 43 -23.01 2.86 2.93
C GLU A 43 -24.06 2.24 1.99
N ARG A 44 -23.77 2.22 0.67
CA ARG A 44 -24.64 1.65 -0.36
C ARG A 44 -24.98 0.18 -0.09
N PHE A 45 -24.00 -0.61 0.33
CA PHE A 45 -24.16 -2.04 0.60
C PHE A 45 -24.54 -2.35 2.05
N ARG A 46 -24.73 -1.33 2.90
CA ARG A 46 -25.09 -1.48 4.33
C ARG A 46 -24.10 -2.35 5.12
N LEU A 47 -22.81 -2.17 4.85
CA LEU A 47 -21.72 -2.95 5.46
C LEU A 47 -21.08 -2.26 6.67
N GLY A 48 -21.71 -1.20 7.21
CA GLY A 48 -21.15 -0.38 8.29
C GLY A 48 -20.86 -1.17 9.58
N ASP A 49 -21.66 -2.18 9.89
CA ASP A 49 -21.51 -2.99 11.12
C ASP A 49 -20.17 -3.74 11.17
N LEU A 50 -19.62 -4.14 10.02
CA LEU A 50 -18.30 -4.79 9.95
C LEU A 50 -17.17 -3.88 10.42
N LEU A 51 -17.36 -2.57 10.31
CA LEU A 51 -16.40 -1.55 10.73
C LEU A 51 -16.67 -1.03 12.15
N SER A 52 -17.76 -1.45 12.79
CA SER A 52 -18.16 -1.00 14.13
C SER A 52 -17.33 -1.70 15.22
N SER A 53 -16.06 -1.34 15.33
CA SER A 53 -15.11 -1.88 16.32
C SER A 53 -14.37 -0.74 17.03
N PRO A 54 -14.19 -0.80 18.36
CA PRO A 54 -13.32 0.16 19.04
C PRO A 54 -11.84 0.01 18.64
N ARG A 55 -11.49 -1.11 17.98
CA ARG A 55 -10.13 -1.38 17.47
C ARG A 55 -9.92 -0.96 16.02
N ILE A 56 -10.94 -0.38 15.37
CA ILE A 56 -10.85 0.14 14.01
C ILE A 56 -11.08 1.65 14.07
N VAL A 57 -10.03 2.41 13.76
CA VAL A 57 -10.11 3.87 13.63
C VAL A 57 -10.29 4.20 12.16
N LEU A 58 -11.45 4.76 11.81
CA LEU A 58 -11.73 5.23 10.47
C LEU A 58 -11.24 6.68 10.32
N LEU A 59 -10.35 6.91 9.37
CA LEU A 59 -9.88 8.24 9.03
C LEU A 59 -10.39 8.67 7.64
N PRO A 60 -10.57 9.98 7.40
CA PRO A 60 -10.72 10.48 6.03
C PRO A 60 -9.42 10.21 5.22
N PRO A 61 -9.40 10.47 3.91
CA PRO A 61 -8.15 10.52 3.15
C PRO A 61 -7.13 11.44 3.84
N GLN A 62 -5.91 10.96 3.98
CA GLN A 62 -4.83 11.66 4.67
C GLN A 62 -3.94 12.38 3.67
N GLY A 63 -3.29 13.46 4.12
CA GLY A 63 -2.21 14.08 3.37
C GLY A 63 -0.99 13.16 3.29
N TYR A 64 -0.05 13.52 2.41
CA TYR A 64 1.12 12.68 2.15
C TYR A 64 1.97 12.45 3.40
N LEU A 65 2.27 13.52 4.16
CA LEU A 65 3.12 13.44 5.35
C LEU A 65 2.43 12.68 6.48
N GLU A 66 1.14 12.88 6.68
CA GLU A 66 0.35 12.14 7.65
C GLU A 66 0.31 10.65 7.29
N MET A 67 0.12 10.32 6.01
CA MET A 67 0.15 8.94 5.55
C MET A 67 1.52 8.30 5.78
N LEU A 68 2.62 8.99 5.45
CA LEU A 68 3.98 8.52 5.74
C LEU A 68 4.21 8.27 7.23
N GLY A 69 3.75 9.18 8.09
CA GLY A 69 3.86 9.02 9.54
C GLY A 69 3.13 7.78 10.05
N LEU A 70 1.91 7.54 9.55
CA LEU A 70 1.14 6.33 9.84
C LEU A 70 1.84 5.06 9.33
N LEU A 71 2.42 5.08 8.13
CA LEU A 71 3.17 3.94 7.58
C LEU A 71 4.40 3.64 8.42
N ALA A 72 5.21 4.66 8.75
CA ALA A 72 6.47 4.48 9.47
C ALA A 72 6.29 3.85 10.87
N GLY A 73 5.14 4.07 11.51
CA GLY A 73 4.78 3.44 12.79
C GLY A 73 3.99 2.13 12.66
N ALA A 74 3.65 1.69 11.45
CA ALA A 74 2.80 0.52 11.25
C ALA A 74 3.59 -0.79 11.41
N ARG A 75 2.96 -1.79 12.04
CA ARG A 75 3.51 -3.16 12.08
C ARG A 75 3.34 -3.90 10.75
N LEU A 76 2.28 -3.58 10.02
CA LEU A 76 2.03 -4.05 8.66
C LEU A 76 1.06 -3.11 7.94
N VAL A 77 1.02 -3.19 6.61
CA VAL A 77 0.14 -2.41 5.75
C VAL A 77 -0.70 -3.33 4.89
N LEU A 78 -2.02 -3.17 4.93
CA LEU A 78 -2.97 -3.78 3.99
C LEU A 78 -3.39 -2.73 2.96
N SER A 79 -3.11 -2.95 1.68
CA SER A 79 -3.33 -1.92 0.65
C SER A 79 -3.63 -2.46 -0.74
N ASP A 80 -4.38 -1.70 -1.54
CA ASP A 80 -4.52 -1.87 -2.99
C ASP A 80 -3.96 -0.67 -3.78
N SER A 81 -3.24 0.22 -3.10
CA SER A 81 -2.53 1.36 -3.70
C SER A 81 -1.19 0.93 -4.28
N GLY A 82 -0.85 1.45 -5.47
CA GLY A 82 0.47 1.29 -6.08
C GLY A 82 1.55 2.03 -5.29
N GLY A 83 1.33 3.32 -5.01
CA GLY A 83 2.31 4.15 -4.29
C GLY A 83 2.63 3.64 -2.90
N LEU A 84 1.63 3.12 -2.17
CA LEU A 84 1.86 2.57 -0.82
C LEU A 84 2.74 1.31 -0.83
N GLN A 85 2.83 0.57 -1.95
CA GLN A 85 3.75 -0.56 -2.05
C GLN A 85 5.21 -0.09 -2.08
N GLU A 86 5.46 1.02 -2.77
CA GLU A 86 6.79 1.64 -2.86
C GLU A 86 7.14 2.30 -1.52
N GLU A 87 6.24 3.11 -0.97
CA GLU A 87 6.48 3.82 0.30
C GLU A 87 6.72 2.86 1.47
N SER A 88 5.92 1.79 1.59
CA SER A 88 6.14 0.77 2.63
C SER A 88 7.48 0.04 2.46
N THR A 89 7.88 -0.28 1.23
CA THR A 89 9.20 -0.87 0.95
C THR A 89 10.32 0.08 1.34
N ALA A 90 10.24 1.35 0.96
CA ALA A 90 11.25 2.36 1.30
C ALA A 90 11.39 2.55 2.83
N LEU A 91 10.30 2.40 3.57
CA LEU A 91 10.27 2.50 5.04
C LEU A 91 10.60 1.18 5.75
N GLY A 92 10.80 0.06 5.03
CA GLY A 92 11.05 -1.24 5.64
C GLY A 92 9.83 -1.84 6.35
N VAL A 93 8.62 -1.42 5.98
CA VAL A 93 7.36 -1.86 6.60
C VAL A 93 6.74 -2.98 5.77
N PRO A 94 6.39 -4.15 6.36
CA PRO A 94 5.71 -5.23 5.64
C PRO A 94 4.40 -4.77 5.00
N CYS A 95 4.19 -5.13 3.73
CA CYS A 95 2.97 -4.79 3.00
C CYS A 95 2.32 -6.04 2.40
N LEU A 96 1.02 -6.19 2.59
CA LEU A 96 0.20 -7.15 1.86
C LEU A 96 -0.65 -6.40 0.84
N THR A 97 -0.35 -6.63 -0.42
CA THR A 97 -1.08 -6.03 -1.54
C THR A 97 -2.31 -6.87 -1.88
N ILE A 98 -3.49 -6.27 -1.68
CA ILE A 98 -4.80 -6.87 -1.96
C ILE A 98 -5.16 -6.60 -3.43
N ARG A 99 -4.38 -7.18 -4.35
CA ARG A 99 -4.56 -7.11 -5.81
C ARG A 99 -4.09 -8.42 -6.44
N GLU A 100 -4.65 -8.77 -7.59
CA GLU A 100 -4.22 -9.95 -8.36
C GLU A 100 -2.90 -9.71 -9.12
N ASN A 101 -2.53 -8.45 -9.34
CA ASN A 101 -1.30 -8.05 -10.01
C ASN A 101 -0.81 -6.69 -9.51
N THR A 102 0.45 -6.39 -9.79
CA THR A 102 1.06 -5.09 -9.49
C THR A 102 2.00 -4.62 -10.61
N GLU A 103 1.99 -3.32 -10.85
CA GLU A 103 2.95 -2.58 -11.67
C GLU A 103 4.27 -2.31 -10.94
N ARG A 104 4.43 -2.79 -9.70
CA ARG A 104 5.59 -2.62 -8.82
C ARG A 104 6.25 -3.95 -8.44
N PRO A 105 6.63 -4.81 -9.39
CA PRO A 105 7.17 -6.15 -9.09
C PRO A 105 8.40 -6.10 -8.19
N ILE A 106 9.22 -5.04 -8.29
CA ILE A 106 10.41 -4.85 -7.46
C ILE A 106 10.11 -4.82 -5.95
N THR A 107 8.92 -4.37 -5.55
CA THR A 107 8.48 -4.38 -4.14
C THR A 107 8.25 -5.80 -3.63
N ILE A 108 7.95 -6.74 -4.53
CA ILE A 108 7.77 -8.17 -4.26
C ILE A 108 9.08 -8.95 -4.45
N GLU A 109 9.88 -8.61 -5.44
CA GLU A 109 11.13 -9.35 -5.70
C GLU A 109 12.22 -8.98 -4.69
N GLN A 110 12.29 -7.71 -4.32
CA GLN A 110 13.34 -7.18 -3.45
C GLN A 110 12.77 -6.56 -2.17
N GLY A 111 11.64 -5.86 -2.26
CA GLY A 111 11.07 -5.09 -1.15
C GLY A 111 10.32 -5.91 -0.09
N THR A 112 9.50 -5.22 0.69
CA THR A 112 8.74 -5.78 1.83
C THR A 112 7.34 -6.29 1.45
N ASN A 113 6.95 -6.12 0.18
CA ASN A 113 5.59 -6.38 -0.27
C ASN A 113 5.35 -7.86 -0.60
N THR A 114 4.13 -8.33 -0.34
CA THR A 114 3.62 -9.65 -0.71
C THR A 114 2.27 -9.47 -1.39
N LEU A 115 2.10 -10.03 -2.58
CA LEU A 115 0.85 -10.00 -3.32
C LEU A 115 -0.06 -11.13 -2.86
N VAL A 116 -1.22 -10.80 -2.29
CA VAL A 116 -2.14 -11.79 -1.68
C VAL A 116 -3.48 -11.91 -2.39
N GLY A 117 -3.73 -11.09 -3.42
CA GLY A 117 -5.02 -11.05 -4.09
C GLY A 117 -6.14 -10.53 -3.20
N ALA A 118 -7.38 -10.66 -3.66
CA ALA A 118 -8.57 -10.42 -2.84
C ALA A 118 -9.01 -11.67 -2.05
N ASN A 119 -8.11 -12.64 -1.81
CA ASN A 119 -8.41 -13.89 -1.14
C ASN A 119 -8.36 -13.73 0.40
N PRO A 120 -9.48 -13.88 1.12
CA PRO A 120 -9.52 -13.76 2.58
C PRO A 120 -8.52 -14.62 3.33
N GLN A 121 -8.33 -15.87 2.87
CA GLN A 121 -7.43 -16.81 3.54
C GLN A 121 -5.96 -16.41 3.36
N ALA A 122 -5.59 -15.95 2.17
CA ALA A 122 -4.23 -15.47 1.90
C ALA A 122 -3.92 -14.21 2.73
N ILE A 123 -4.87 -13.29 2.87
CA ILE A 123 -4.73 -12.10 3.70
C ILE A 123 -4.51 -12.49 5.17
N ARG A 124 -5.36 -13.38 5.72
CA ARG A 124 -5.23 -13.87 7.10
C ARG A 124 -3.88 -14.51 7.35
N GLN A 125 -3.45 -15.39 6.44
CA GLN A 125 -2.17 -16.07 6.55
C GLN A 125 -1.00 -15.07 6.55
N GLY A 126 -0.98 -14.14 5.61
CA GLY A 126 0.07 -13.12 5.54
C GLY A 126 0.10 -12.22 6.79
N VAL A 127 -1.07 -11.85 7.33
CA VAL A 127 -1.14 -11.10 8.58
C VAL A 127 -0.56 -11.91 9.74
N HIS A 128 -0.94 -13.19 9.85
CA HIS A 128 -0.43 -14.06 10.90
C HIS A 128 1.09 -14.24 10.83
N GLU A 129 1.64 -14.46 9.64
CA GLU A 129 3.08 -14.57 9.41
C GLU A 129 3.82 -13.29 9.83
N ILE A 130 3.33 -12.12 9.42
CA ILE A 130 3.95 -10.84 9.80
C ILE A 130 3.88 -10.62 11.32
N LEU A 131 2.71 -10.86 11.93
CA LEU A 131 2.54 -10.65 13.37
C LEU A 131 3.36 -11.64 14.20
N SER A 132 3.61 -12.86 13.72
CA SER A 132 4.47 -13.86 14.38
C SER A 132 5.97 -13.65 14.12
N GLY A 133 6.37 -12.66 13.31
CA GLY A 133 7.76 -12.39 12.97
C GLY A 133 8.33 -13.25 11.85
N ALA A 134 7.48 -14.06 11.19
CA ALA A 134 7.81 -14.85 10.01
C ALA A 134 7.53 -14.09 8.69
N GLY A 135 7.13 -12.82 8.78
CA GLY A 135 6.87 -11.98 7.63
C GLY A 135 8.11 -11.71 6.77
N LYS A 136 7.87 -11.40 5.50
CA LYS A 136 8.94 -11.04 4.55
C LYS A 136 9.69 -9.79 5.01
N SER A 137 10.99 -9.91 5.23
CA SER A 137 11.85 -8.78 5.62
C SER A 137 12.19 -7.85 4.45
N GLY A 138 12.43 -8.40 3.25
CA GLY A 138 12.84 -7.62 2.07
C GLY A 138 14.16 -6.86 2.24
N ARG A 139 14.48 -6.00 1.27
CA ARG A 139 15.52 -4.97 1.31
C ARG A 139 15.06 -3.73 0.56
N ILE A 140 15.67 -2.60 0.85
CA ILE A 140 15.50 -1.39 0.04
C ILE A 140 16.15 -1.65 -1.33
N PRO A 141 15.41 -1.54 -2.46
CA PRO A 141 15.97 -1.75 -3.78
C PRO A 141 17.10 -0.78 -4.12
N GLU A 142 17.94 -1.15 -5.07
CA GLU A 142 19.00 -0.28 -5.58
C GLU A 142 18.41 1.04 -6.10
N PHE A 143 19.13 2.15 -5.90
CA PHE A 143 18.74 3.53 -6.25
C PHE A 143 17.56 4.13 -5.49
N TRP A 144 17.01 3.45 -4.49
CA TRP A 144 16.01 4.02 -3.57
C TRP A 144 16.69 4.76 -2.40
N ASP A 145 17.74 5.51 -2.72
CA ASP A 145 18.62 6.24 -1.79
C ASP A 145 18.24 7.72 -1.62
N GLY A 146 17.07 8.11 -2.13
CA GLY A 146 16.60 9.51 -2.12
C GLY A 146 17.33 10.44 -3.11
N ARG A 147 18.16 9.91 -4.03
CA ARG A 147 18.96 10.71 -4.97
C ARG A 147 18.44 10.76 -6.40
N ALA A 148 17.18 10.34 -6.62
CA ALA A 148 16.57 10.28 -7.94
C ALA A 148 16.58 11.65 -8.64
N ALA A 149 16.19 12.72 -7.95
CA ALA A 149 16.14 14.07 -8.51
C ALA A 149 17.52 14.56 -9.00
N GLN A 150 18.57 14.33 -8.21
CA GLN A 150 19.93 14.71 -8.56
C GLN A 150 20.43 13.94 -9.78
N ARG A 151 20.17 12.63 -9.84
CA ARG A 151 20.54 11.80 -11.00
C ARG A 151 19.82 12.23 -12.27
N ILE A 152 18.51 12.47 -12.19
CA ILE A 152 17.71 12.94 -13.34
C ILE A 152 18.20 14.31 -13.81
N ALA A 153 18.43 15.25 -12.89
CA ALA A 153 18.91 16.59 -13.25
C ALA A 153 20.29 16.54 -13.93
N ALA A 154 21.20 15.69 -13.44
CA ALA A 154 22.52 15.51 -14.03
C ALA A 154 22.46 14.91 -15.45
N ASP A 155 21.60 13.91 -15.66
CA ASP A 155 21.40 13.28 -16.97
C ASP A 155 20.82 14.27 -17.99
N LEU A 156 19.78 15.02 -17.59
CA LEU A 156 19.18 16.05 -18.43
C LEU A 156 20.16 17.18 -18.77
N ALA A 157 20.96 17.63 -17.81
CA ALA A 157 21.98 18.64 -18.04
C ALA A 157 23.03 18.17 -19.06
N THR A 158 23.49 16.92 -18.92
CA THR A 158 24.45 16.30 -19.84
C THR A 158 23.88 16.25 -21.26
N TRP A 159 22.64 15.79 -21.41
CA TRP A 159 21.96 15.70 -22.70
C TRP A 159 21.77 17.07 -23.36
N LEU A 160 21.35 18.08 -22.60
CA LEU A 160 21.14 19.45 -23.11
C LEU A 160 22.44 20.07 -23.63
N LEU A 161 23.53 19.93 -22.88
CA LEU A 161 24.85 20.46 -23.26
C LEU A 161 25.37 19.79 -24.53
N ALA A 162 25.27 18.46 -24.63
CA ALA A 162 25.66 17.73 -25.84
C ALA A 162 24.85 18.17 -27.08
N ARG A 163 23.54 18.36 -26.92
CA ARG A 163 22.65 18.79 -28.01
C ARG A 163 22.87 20.24 -28.44
N HIS A 164 23.26 21.11 -27.51
CA HIS A 164 23.61 22.49 -27.83
C HIS A 164 24.90 22.56 -28.65
N ALA A 165 25.94 21.81 -28.25
CA ALA A 165 27.20 21.75 -28.97
C ALA A 165 27.03 21.26 -30.42
N GLN A 166 26.15 20.27 -30.66
CA GLN A 166 25.85 19.74 -32.00
C GLN A 166 25.09 20.72 -32.92
N ARG A 167 24.44 21.75 -32.37
CA ARG A 167 23.72 22.77 -33.16
C ARG A 167 24.56 24.01 -33.46
N ALA A 168 25.67 24.17 -32.76
CA ALA A 168 26.56 25.33 -32.85
C ALA A 168 27.75 25.10 -33.79
N GLY A 169 27.95 23.86 -34.28
CA GLY A 169 28.91 23.51 -35.33
C GLY A 169 28.20 23.10 -36.61
#